data_AF-A0A958LVA4-F1
#
_entry.id   AF-A0A958LVA4-F1
#
_cell.length_a   1.000
_cell.length_b   1.000
_cell.length_c   1.000
_cell.angle_alpha   90.00
_cell.angle_beta   90.00
_cell.angle_gamma   90.00
#
_symmetry.space_group_name_H-M   'P 1'
#
loop_
_entity.id
_entity.type
_entity.pdbx_description
1 polymer ?
#
loop_
_entity_poly.entity_id
_entity_poly.type
_entity_poly.pdbx_seq_one_letter_code
_entity_poly.pdbx_strand_id
1 'polypeptide(L)'
;MRQLHETGSGLSILYEGFDAHLYGRLIYLGVRNTIYSIIYNTYKPVKPYNDLTYREKSAIGAVAGIVGAIVSHPFSVVSIRQILDTRTKV
;
A
#
# COMPACT_ATOMS: atom_id res chain seq x y z
N MET A 1 22.56 1.22 16.86
CA MET A 1 22.02 0.37 17.95
C MET A 1 22.42 0.84 19.34
N ARG A 2 23.66 1.33 19.59
CA ARG A 2 24.07 1.79 20.92
C ARG A 2 23.36 3.08 21.39
N GLN A 3 23.13 4.03 20.48
CA GLN A 3 22.40 5.28 20.75
C GLN A 3 20.88 5.08 21.03
N LEU A 4 20.28 3.99 20.53
CA LEU A 4 18.85 3.68 20.75
C LEU A 4 18.57 3.13 22.16
N HIS A 5 19.55 2.45 22.78
CA HIS A 5 19.44 1.95 24.15
C HIS A 5 19.65 3.03 25.22
N GLU A 6 20.32 4.14 24.89
CA GLU A 6 20.64 5.21 25.85
C GLU A 6 19.45 6.15 26.13
N THR A 7 18.40 6.12 25.30
CA THR A 7 17.25 7.06 25.36
C THR A 7 16.06 6.53 26.19
N GLY A 8 16.18 5.39 26.87
CA GLY A 8 15.13 4.87 27.76
C GLY A 8 13.88 4.26 27.07
N SER A 9 13.75 4.39 25.74
CA SER A 9 12.60 3.90 24.97
C SER A 9 12.75 2.50 24.34
N GLY A 10 13.79 1.74 24.71
CA GLY A 10 13.93 0.31 24.40
C GLY A 10 13.78 -0.08 22.91
N LEU A 11 13.50 -1.37 22.65
CA LEU A 11 13.26 -1.91 21.30
C LEU A 11 11.92 -1.44 20.69
N SER A 12 11.02 -0.84 21.48
CA SER A 12 9.69 -0.39 21.06
C SER A 12 9.72 0.69 19.97
N ILE A 13 10.78 1.50 19.90
CA ILE A 13 10.97 2.48 18.82
C ILE A 13 11.02 1.83 17.42
N LEU A 14 11.43 0.57 17.32
CA LEU A 14 11.49 -0.14 16.04
C LEU A 14 10.11 -0.48 15.45
N TYR A 15 9.07 -0.44 16.28
CA TYR A 15 7.69 -0.70 15.88
C TYR A 15 6.90 0.59 15.63
N GLU A 16 7.49 1.76 15.90
CA GLU A 16 6.80 3.04 15.71
C GLU A 16 6.63 3.34 14.22
N GLY A 17 5.37 3.55 13.80
CA GLY A 17 4.99 3.72 12.40
C GLY A 17 4.76 2.43 11.61
N PHE A 18 5.01 1.25 12.20
CA PHE A 18 4.77 -0.05 11.56
C PHE A 18 3.28 -0.28 11.28
N ASP A 19 2.41 0.04 12.24
CA ASP A 19 0.96 -0.18 12.12
C ASP A 19 0.36 0.65 10.98
N ALA A 20 0.69 1.94 10.91
CA ALA A 20 0.22 2.82 9.83
C ALA A 20 0.71 2.34 8.46
N HIS A 21 1.95 1.84 8.38
CA HIS A 21 2.48 1.26 7.17
C HIS A 21 1.74 -0.03 6.77
N LEU A 22 1.46 -0.90 7.74
CA LEU A 22 0.73 -2.15 7.54
C LEU A 22 -0.69 -1.87 7.03
N TYR A 23 -1.43 -0.97 7.66
CA TYR A 23 -2.77 -0.57 7.22
C TYR A 23 -2.73 0.02 5.81
N GLY A 24 -1.77 0.90 5.51
CA GLY A 24 -1.60 1.45 4.17
C GLY A 24 -1.36 0.36 3.11
N ARG A 25 -0.56 -0.65 3.44
CA ARG A 25 -0.27 -1.77 2.54
C ARG A 25 -1.49 -2.69 2.32
N LEU A 26 -2.23 -2.99 3.38
CA LEU A 26 -3.45 -3.80 3.31
C LEU A 26 -4.53 -3.10 2.48
N ILE A 27 -4.72 -1.79 2.68
CA ILE A 27 -5.67 -0.99 1.90
C ILE A 27 -5.24 -0.93 0.44
N TYR A 28 -3.95 -0.71 0.15
CA TYR A 28 -3.43 -0.75 -1.22
C TYR A 28 -3.73 -2.08 -1.91
N LEU A 29 -3.41 -3.20 -1.26
CA LEU A 29 -3.64 -4.53 -1.81
C LEU A 29 -5.12 -4.82 -1.98
N GLY A 30 -5.96 -4.46 -1.03
CA GLY A 30 -7.41 -4.62 -1.11
C GLY A 30 -8.00 -3.84 -2.28
N VAL A 31 -7.73 -2.53 -2.36
CA VAL A 31 -8.26 -1.66 -3.41
C VAL A 31 -7.74 -2.08 -4.79
N ARG A 32 -6.43 -2.35 -4.92
CA ARG A 32 -5.85 -2.79 -6.19
C ARG A 32 -6.48 -4.10 -6.69
N ASN A 33 -6.61 -5.11 -5.82
CA ASN A 33 -7.17 -6.40 -6.23
C ASN A 33 -8.67 -6.30 -6.55
N THR A 34 -9.43 -5.53 -5.77
CA THR A 34 -10.86 -5.30 -6.02
C THR A 34 -11.08 -4.57 -7.33
N ILE A 35 -10.36 -3.48 -7.58
CA ILE A 35 -10.49 -2.72 -8.84
C ILE A 35 -10.04 -3.56 -10.02
N TYR A 36 -8.95 -4.30 -9.90
CA TYR A 36 -8.53 -5.22 -10.95
C TYR A 36 -9.63 -6.25 -11.25
N SER A 37 -10.24 -6.84 -10.23
CA SER A 37 -11.30 -7.85 -10.38
C SER A 37 -12.58 -7.28 -10.99
N ILE A 38 -13.00 -6.08 -10.56
CA ILE A 38 -14.16 -5.38 -11.13
C ILE A 38 -13.92 -5.13 -12.62
N ILE A 39 -12.79 -4.49 -12.95
CA ILE A 39 -12.48 -4.14 -14.33
C ILE A 39 -12.33 -5.41 -15.18
N TYR A 40 -11.59 -6.41 -14.70
CA TYR A 40 -11.43 -7.68 -15.40
C TYR A 40 -12.78 -8.36 -15.64
N ASN A 41 -13.67 -8.40 -14.65
CA ASN A 41 -15.01 -8.99 -14.76
C ASN A 41 -15.99 -8.14 -15.59
N THR A 42 -15.72 -6.86 -15.84
CA THR A 42 -16.50 -6.03 -16.76
C THR A 42 -16.01 -6.17 -18.21
N TYR A 43 -14.72 -6.39 -18.43
CA TYR A 43 -14.17 -6.57 -19.79
C TYR A 43 -14.24 -8.02 -20.30
N LYS A 44 -14.14 -9.00 -19.41
CA LYS A 44 -14.33 -10.42 -19.73
C LYS A 44 -15.69 -10.77 -20.36
N PRO A 45 -16.85 -10.24 -19.91
CA PRO A 45 -18.16 -10.53 -20.51
C PRO A 45 -18.31 -9.96 -21.93
N VAL A 46 -17.40 -9.08 -22.38
CA VAL A 46 -17.39 -8.51 -23.73
C VAL A 46 -16.64 -9.42 -24.72
N LYS A 47 -15.83 -10.37 -24.25
CA LYS A 47 -15.04 -11.29 -25.10
C LYS A 47 -15.50 -12.75 -24.91
N PRO A 48 -16.20 -13.35 -25.88
CA PRO A 48 -16.82 -14.66 -25.73
C PRO A 48 -15.85 -15.87 -25.62
N TYR A 49 -14.61 -15.76 -26.12
CA TYR A 49 -13.74 -16.94 -26.29
C TYR A 49 -12.26 -16.74 -25.97
N ASN A 50 -11.84 -15.56 -25.50
CA ASN A 50 -10.42 -15.31 -25.28
C ASN A 50 -10.18 -14.59 -23.96
N ASP A 51 -9.31 -15.18 -23.13
CA ASP A 51 -8.79 -14.51 -21.96
C ASP A 51 -8.14 -13.18 -22.38
N LEU A 52 -8.20 -12.18 -21.51
CA LEU A 52 -7.74 -10.84 -21.84
C LEU A 52 -6.25 -10.89 -22.24
N THR A 53 -5.88 -10.24 -23.34
CA THR A 53 -4.49 -10.25 -23.82
C THR A 53 -3.57 -9.65 -22.75
N TYR A 54 -2.32 -10.10 -22.67
CA TYR A 54 -1.34 -9.59 -21.69
C TYR A 54 -1.28 -8.05 -21.62
N ARG A 55 -1.39 -7.37 -22.77
CA ARG A 55 -1.43 -5.89 -22.87
C ARG A 55 -2.63 -5.29 -22.13
N GLU A 56 -3.79 -5.91 -22.24
CA GLU A 56 -5.03 -5.44 -21.60
C GLU A 56 -4.97 -5.69 -20.09
N LYS A 57 -4.46 -6.85 -19.66
CA LYS A 57 -4.20 -7.13 -18.24
C LYS A 57 -3.21 -6.15 -17.62
N SER A 58 -2.15 -5.79 -18.35
CA SER A 58 -1.18 -4.77 -17.93
C SER A 58 -1.81 -3.40 -17.78
N ALA A 59 -2.67 -2.97 -18.73
CA ALA A 59 -3.36 -1.69 -18.65
C ALA A 59 -4.32 -1.62 -17.46
N ILE A 60 -5.10 -2.69 -17.22
CA ILE A 60 -6.00 -2.78 -16.07
C ILE A 60 -5.20 -2.79 -14.76
N GLY A 61 -4.09 -3.52 -14.72
CA GLY A 61 -3.18 -3.54 -13.58
C GLY A 61 -2.58 -2.16 -13.27
N ALA A 62 -2.26 -1.38 -14.29
CA ALA A 62 -1.77 -0.01 -14.14
C ALA A 62 -2.85 0.91 -13.54
N VAL A 63 -4.07 0.88 -14.08
CA VAL A 63 -5.19 1.68 -13.56
C VAL A 63 -5.52 1.29 -12.11
N ALA A 64 -5.62 0.00 -11.82
CA ALA A 64 -5.86 -0.51 -10.47
C ALA A 64 -4.73 -0.11 -9.50
N GLY A 65 -3.48 -0.09 -9.97
CA GLY A 65 -2.33 0.38 -9.21
C GLY A 65 -2.40 1.87 -8.88
N ILE A 66 -2.76 2.71 -9.85
CA ILE A 66 -2.90 4.17 -9.66
C ILE A 66 -4.00 4.47 -8.63
N VAL A 67 -5.18 3.85 -8.77
CA VAL A 67 -6.28 4.10 -7.84
C VAL A 67 -5.93 3.57 -6.43
N GLY A 68 -5.32 2.39 -6.35
CA GLY A 68 -4.80 1.88 -5.08
C GLY A 68 -3.78 2.82 -4.43
N ALA A 69 -2.88 3.41 -5.22
CA ALA A 69 -1.88 4.37 -4.74
C ALA A 69 -2.52 5.64 -4.19
N ILE A 70 -3.53 6.20 -4.86
CA ILE A 70 -4.24 7.40 -4.40
C ILE A 70 -4.94 7.14 -3.05
N VAL A 71 -5.63 6.00 -2.92
CA VAL A 71 -6.38 5.67 -1.69
C VAL A 71 -5.44 5.34 -0.53
N SER A 72 -4.30 4.71 -0.79
CA SER A 72 -3.31 4.36 0.23
C SER A 72 -2.30 5.48 0.56
N HIS A 73 -2.28 6.55 -0.22
CA HIS A 73 -1.39 7.69 -0.03
C HIS A 73 -1.45 8.34 1.36
N PRO A 74 -2.63 8.66 1.94
CA PRO A 74 -2.68 9.28 3.26
C PRO A 74 -2.06 8.41 4.36
N PHE A 75 -2.23 7.09 4.30
CA PHE A 75 -1.62 6.16 5.27
C PHE A 75 -0.10 6.15 5.17
N SER A 76 0.42 6.25 3.94
CA SER A 76 1.87 6.40 3.71
C SER A 76 2.40 7.67 4.36
N VAL A 77 1.70 8.81 4.18
CA VAL A 77 2.08 10.09 4.81
C VAL A 77 2.06 10.00 6.34
N VAL A 78 1.04 9.36 6.94
CA VAL A 78 0.96 9.17 8.39
C VAL A 78 2.14 8.34 8.90
N SER A 79 2.46 7.21 8.24
CA SER A 79 3.58 6.35 8.64
C SER A 79 4.92 7.11 8.61
N ILE A 80 5.15 7.93 7.59
CA ILE A 80 6.35 8.75 7.46
C ILE A 80 6.40 9.80 8.58
N ARG A 81 5.27 10.43 8.89
CA ARG A 81 5.20 11.43 9.98
C ARG A 81 5.48 10.81 11.34
N GLN A 82 4.97 9.61 11.61
CA GLN A 82 5.25 8.89 12.86
C GLN A 82 6.75 8.59 13.00
N ILE A 83 7.38 8.08 11.94
CA ILE A 83 8.82 7.81 11.93
C ILE A 83 9.65 9.09 12.14
N LEU A 84 9.24 10.20 11.54
CA LEU A 84 9.92 11.50 11.69
C LEU A 84 9.76 12.08 13.10
N ASP A 85 8.59 11.93 13.71
CA ASP A 85 8.34 12.37 15.10
C ASP A 85 9.21 11.59 16.09
N THR A 86 9.34 10.26 15.91
CA THR A 86 10.28 9.44 16.68
C THR A 86 11.72 9.95 16.59
N ARG A 87 12.19 10.33 15.40
CA ARG A 87 13.56 10.83 15.22
C ARG A 87 13.82 12.18 15.87
N THR A 88 12.78 13.00 16.06
CA THR A 88 12.94 14.36 16.63
C THR A 88 12.95 14.32 18.17
N LYS A 89 12.43 13.24 18.76
CA LYS A 89 12.36 13.00 20.21
C LYS A 89 13.60 12.30 20.78
N VAL A 90 14.51 11.84 19.93
CA VAL A 90 15.79 11.19 20.28
C VAL A 90 16.92 12.18 20.07
#